data_AF-A0A0K2RL31-F1
#
_entry.id   AF-A0A0K2RL31-F1
#
_cell.length_a   1.000
_cell.length_b   1.000
_cell.length_c   1.000
_cell.angle_alpha   90.00
_cell.angle_beta   90.00
_cell.angle_gamma   90.00
#
_symmetry.space_group_name_H-M   'P 1'
#
loop_
_entity.id
_entity.type
_entity.pdbx_description
1 polymer ?
#
loop_
_entity_poly.entity_id
_entity_poly.type
_entity_poly.pdbx_seq_one_letter_code
_entity_poly.pdbx_strand_id
1 'polypeptide(L)'
;MPEPQTALKDLAAPAWMTALFWAISLGIRSRAREANVRYRYLFMHPSGEDLKFLSRLVSEGKLKPVVDSSYPLEKIADAFAALEQGRAKGKIVVTMDTRGS
;
A
#
# COMPACT_ATOMS: atom_id res chain seq x y z
N MET A 1 -9.62 7.50 1.33
CA MET A 1 -10.59 7.92 2.35
C MET A 1 -11.34 6.70 2.81
N PRO A 2 -11.44 6.44 4.12
CA PRO A 2 -12.12 5.25 4.63
C PRO A 2 -13.63 5.33 4.37
N GLU A 3 -14.20 4.26 3.85
CA GLU A 3 -15.64 4.10 3.68
C GLU A 3 -16.31 3.45 4.91
N PRO A 4 -17.65 3.49 5.03
CA PRO A 4 -18.37 2.97 6.20
C PRO A 4 -18.01 1.53 6.57
N GLN A 5 -17.79 0.67 5.57
CA GLN A 5 -17.46 -0.73 5.78
C GLN A 5 -16.07 -0.91 6.40
N THR A 6 -15.18 0.08 6.32
CA THR A 6 -13.83 0.06 6.94
C THR A 6 -13.94 0.09 8.46
N ALA A 7 -14.82 0.93 9.01
CA ALA A 7 -15.04 1.02 10.46
C ALA A 7 -15.43 -0.34 11.06
N LEU A 8 -16.37 -1.03 10.42
CA LEU A 8 -16.92 -2.28 10.93
C LEU A 8 -16.00 -3.48 10.72
N LYS A 9 -15.43 -3.62 9.51
CA LYS A 9 -14.68 -4.83 9.13
C LYS A 9 -13.19 -4.78 9.49
N ASP A 10 -12.60 -3.59 9.51
CA ASP A 10 -11.14 -3.46 9.64
C ASP A 10 -10.72 -2.87 11.00
N LEU A 11 -11.59 -2.07 11.63
CA LEU A 11 -11.29 -1.39 12.90
C LEU A 11 -12.10 -1.89 14.09
N ALA A 12 -13.11 -2.75 13.88
CA ALA A 12 -14.11 -3.12 14.90
C ALA A 12 -14.64 -1.89 15.67
N ALA A 13 -14.88 -0.79 14.94
CA ALA A 13 -15.13 0.51 15.51
C ALA A 13 -16.60 0.73 15.89
N PRO A 14 -16.89 1.66 16.82
CA PRO A 14 -18.26 2.03 17.19
C PRO A 14 -19.07 2.60 16.01
N ALA A 15 -20.40 2.51 16.11
CA ALA A 15 -21.32 2.93 15.04
C ALA A 15 -21.16 4.39 14.58
N TRP A 16 -20.75 5.31 15.48
CA TRP A 16 -20.52 6.71 15.12
C TRP A 16 -19.39 6.89 14.10
N MET A 17 -18.36 6.04 14.13
CA MET A 17 -17.28 6.08 13.13
C MET A 17 -17.76 5.66 11.74
N THR A 18 -18.77 4.78 11.68
CA THR A 18 -19.42 4.41 10.41
C THR A 18 -20.11 5.62 9.78
N ALA A 19 -20.81 6.43 10.59
CA ALA A 19 -21.44 7.66 10.14
C ALA A 19 -20.42 8.71 9.68
N LEU A 20 -19.33 8.88 10.43
CA LEU A 20 -18.22 9.76 10.05
C LEU A 20 -17.61 9.36 8.71
N PHE A 21 -17.24 8.09 8.55
CA PHE A 21 -16.66 7.57 7.31
C PHE A 21 -17.63 7.65 6.13
N TRP A 22 -18.93 7.48 6.36
CA TRP A 22 -19.94 7.69 5.32
C TRP A 22 -19.89 9.12 4.78
N ALA A 23 -19.85 10.12 5.67
CA ALA A 23 -19.84 11.53 5.31
C ALA A 23 -18.56 11.93 4.56
N ILE A 24 -17.38 11.57 5.08
CA ILE A 24 -16.11 11.96 4.46
C ILE A 24 -15.81 11.22 3.15
N SER A 25 -16.41 10.04 2.92
CA SER A 25 -16.18 9.23 1.70
C SER A 25 -17.20 9.46 0.58
N LEU A 26 -18.17 10.38 0.73
CA LEU A 26 -19.22 10.62 -0.28
C LEU A 26 -18.65 10.91 -1.67
N GLY A 27 -17.65 11.80 -1.76
CA GLY A 27 -17.06 12.20 -3.05
C GLY A 27 -16.36 11.05 -3.78
N ILE A 28 -15.58 10.22 -3.06
CA ILE A 28 -14.86 9.10 -3.68
C ILE A 28 -15.81 7.97 -4.08
N ARG A 29 -16.89 7.78 -3.32
CA ARG A 29 -17.93 6.79 -3.63
C ARG A 29 -18.77 7.17 -4.86
N SER A 30 -19.04 8.46 -5.08
CA SER A 30 -19.70 8.93 -6.32
C SER A 30 -18.85 8.61 -7.54
N ARG A 31 -17.57 9.02 -7.51
CA ARG A 31 -16.63 8.78 -8.62
C ARG A 31 -16.43 7.29 -8.91
N ALA A 32 -16.36 6.46 -7.86
CA ALA A 32 -16.26 5.01 -8.04
C ALA A 32 -17.49 4.42 -8.73
N ARG A 33 -18.70 4.90 -8.40
CA ARG A 33 -19.95 4.48 -9.04
C ARG A 33 -20.02 4.95 -10.49
N GLU A 34 -19.64 6.20 -10.77
CA GLU A 34 -19.58 6.76 -12.13
C GLU A 34 -18.63 5.97 -13.03
N ALA A 35 -17.47 5.58 -12.51
CA ALA A 35 -16.49 4.76 -13.23
C ALA A 35 -16.80 3.24 -13.19
N ASN A 36 -17.91 2.82 -12.58
CA ASN A 36 -18.29 1.42 -12.37
C ASN A 36 -17.18 0.55 -11.75
N VAL A 37 -16.41 1.13 -10.83
CA VAL A 37 -15.33 0.46 -10.09
C VAL A 37 -15.68 0.31 -8.62
N ARG A 38 -15.10 -0.71 -7.96
CA ARG A 38 -15.22 -0.87 -6.51
C ARG A 38 -14.08 -0.14 -5.80
N TYR A 39 -14.45 0.67 -4.82
CA TYR A 39 -13.51 1.31 -3.91
C TYR A 39 -13.54 0.60 -2.55
N ARG A 40 -12.35 0.26 -2.03
CA ARG A 40 -12.15 -0.26 -0.68
C ARG A 40 -10.92 0.43 -0.09
N TYR A 41 -11.07 1.04 1.08
CA TYR A 41 -9.94 1.51 1.85
C TYR A 41 -9.35 0.36 2.64
N LEU A 42 -8.02 0.22 2.60
CA LEU A 42 -7.28 -0.80 3.34
C LEU A 42 -6.58 -0.13 4.53
N PHE A 43 -7.01 -0.47 5.75
CA PHE A 43 -6.21 -0.17 6.94
C PHE A 43 -5.09 -1.21 7.06
N MET A 44 -3.85 -0.75 6.99
CA MET A 44 -2.67 -1.59 7.13
C MET A 44 -2.16 -1.54 8.57
N HIS A 45 -1.88 -2.71 9.13
CA HIS A 45 -1.20 -2.86 10.42
C HIS A 45 0.10 -3.62 10.19
N PRO A 46 1.19 -3.28 10.90
CA PRO A 46 2.42 -4.05 10.83
C PRO A 46 2.19 -5.44 11.43
N SER A 47 2.43 -6.49 10.64
CA SER A 47 2.25 -7.89 11.04
C SER A 47 3.44 -8.72 10.57
N GLY A 48 4.24 -9.21 11.51
CA GLY A 48 5.39 -10.05 11.20
C GLY A 48 4.99 -11.41 10.62
N GLU A 49 3.86 -11.97 11.05
CA GLU A 49 3.34 -13.23 10.54
C GLU A 49 2.89 -13.12 9.08
N ASP A 50 2.17 -12.04 8.74
CA ASP A 50 1.75 -11.80 7.36
C ASP A 50 2.97 -11.57 6.45
N LEU A 51 3.98 -10.84 6.92
CA LEU A 51 5.22 -10.64 6.17
C LEU A 51 5.98 -11.96 5.96
N LYS A 52 6.01 -12.86 6.95
CA LYS A 52 6.58 -14.22 6.80
C LYS A 52 5.82 -15.03 5.76
N PHE A 53 4.50 -14.98 5.79
CA PHE A 53 3.66 -15.66 4.79
C PHE A 53 3.92 -15.13 3.37
N LEU A 54 3.97 -13.80 3.21
CA LEU A 54 4.30 -13.17 1.93
C LEU A 54 5.72 -13.55 1.45
N SER A 55 6.71 -13.55 2.35
CA SER A 55 8.09 -13.96 2.05
C SER A 55 8.16 -15.40 1.53
N ARG A 56 7.39 -16.32 2.14
CA ARG A 56 7.27 -17.70 1.66
C ARG A 56 6.71 -17.75 0.23
N LEU A 57 5.64 -17.01 -0.06
CA LEU A 57 5.07 -16.97 -1.41
C LEU A 57 6.05 -16.42 -2.45
N VAL A 58 6.87 -15.43 -2.09
CA VAL A 58 7.93 -14.90 -2.94
C VAL A 58 9.00 -15.98 -3.20
N SER A 59 9.43 -16.66 -2.14
CA SER A 59 10.45 -17.71 -2.22
C SER A 59 10.00 -18.91 -3.05
N GLU A 60 8.71 -19.25 -3.00
CA GLU A 60 8.08 -20.28 -3.82
C GLU A 60 7.77 -19.82 -5.26
N GLY A 61 8.06 -18.56 -5.61
CA GLY A 61 7.79 -17.98 -6.93
C GLY A 61 6.30 -17.72 -7.24
N LYS A 62 5.41 -17.94 -6.27
CA LYS A 62 3.95 -17.74 -6.38
C LYS A 62 3.54 -16.27 -6.30
N LEU A 63 4.37 -15.44 -5.66
CA LEU A 63 4.22 -13.98 -5.62
C LEU A 63 5.46 -13.34 -6.24
N LYS A 64 5.28 -12.51 -7.27
CA LYS A 64 6.38 -11.74 -7.87
C LYS A 64 6.20 -10.26 -7.56
N PRO A 65 7.05 -9.64 -6.73
CA PRO A 65 6.99 -8.19 -6.52
C PRO A 65 7.34 -7.47 -7.81
N VAL A 66 6.56 -6.45 -8.17
CA VAL A 66 6.87 -5.58 -9.29
C VAL A 66 7.87 -4.53 -8.81
N VAL A 67 9.09 -4.60 -9.34
CA VAL A 67 10.14 -3.60 -9.11
C VAL A 67 10.05 -2.57 -10.23
N ASP A 68 9.90 -1.31 -9.85
CA ASP A 68 9.87 -0.19 -10.79
C ASP A 68 11.30 0.23 -11.19
N SER A 69 12.16 0.41 -10.19
CA SER A 69 13.52 0.90 -10.36
C SER A 69 14.39 0.49 -9.18
N SER A 70 15.70 0.37 -9.43
CA SER A 70 16.71 0.02 -8.42
C SER A 70 17.83 1.05 -8.42
N TYR A 71 18.22 1.51 -7.23
CA TYR A 71 19.27 2.49 -7.03
C TYR A 71 20.30 1.97 -6.03
N PRO A 72 21.60 2.14 -6.27
CA PRO A 72 22.59 1.88 -5.24
C PRO A 72 22.44 2.91 -4.10
N LEU A 73 22.83 2.54 -2.87
CA LEU A 73 22.65 3.39 -1.68
C LEU A 73 23.27 4.78 -1.83
N GLU A 74 24.37 4.90 -2.58
CA GLU A 74 25.04 6.16 -2.90
C GLU A 74 24.15 7.13 -3.70
N LYS A 75 23.12 6.60 -4.37
CA LYS A 75 22.12 7.34 -5.15
C LYS A 75 20.76 7.41 -4.47
N ILE A 76 20.71 7.37 -3.14
CA ILE A 76 19.45 7.44 -2.39
C ILE A 76 18.65 8.72 -2.68
N ALA A 77 19.34 9.85 -2.93
CA ALA A 77 18.69 11.10 -3.31
C ALA A 77 17.90 10.97 -4.63
N ASP A 78 18.47 10.29 -5.64
CA ASP A 78 17.80 10.03 -6.91
C ASP A 78 16.59 9.11 -6.73
N ALA A 79 16.69 8.11 -5.84
CA ALA A 79 15.58 7.22 -5.51
C ALA A 79 14.40 7.98 -4.87
N PHE A 80 14.67 8.91 -3.96
CA PHE A 80 13.64 9.79 -3.37
C PHE A 80 13.06 10.76 -4.41
N ALA A 81 13.90 11.36 -5.26
CA ALA A 81 13.42 12.23 -6.33
C ALA A 81 12.49 11.47 -7.30
N ALA A 82 12.75 10.20 -7.58
CA ALA A 82 11.86 9.35 -8.38
C ALA A 82 10.55 9.02 -7.64
N LEU A 83 10.62 8.75 -6.32
CA LEU A 83 9.45 8.50 -5.48
C LEU A 83 8.49 9.71 -5.46
N GLU A 84 9.05 10.91 -5.28
CA GLU A 84 8.29 12.17 -5.14
C GLU A 84 7.53 12.55 -6.41
N GLN A 85 7.98 12.08 -7.58
CA GLN A 85 7.25 12.30 -8.84
C GLN A 85 5.89 11.58 -8.87
N GLY A 86 5.64 10.63 -7.97
CA GLY A 86 4.34 9.94 -7.84
C GLY A 86 3.97 9.05 -9.03
N ARG A 87 4.92 8.75 -9.92
CA ARG A 87 4.71 7.97 -11.15
C ARG A 87 5.26 6.55 -11.09
N ALA A 88 5.93 6.18 -10.01
CA ALA A 88 6.49 4.84 -9.83
C ALA A 88 5.39 3.76 -9.91
N LYS A 89 5.57 2.78 -10.79
CA LYS A 89 4.65 1.65 -10.99
C LYS A 89 5.21 0.38 -10.38
N GLY A 90 5.43 0.41 -9.06
CA GLY A 90 5.99 -0.72 -8.33
C GLY A 90 6.79 -0.28 -7.12
N LYS A 91 7.70 -1.14 -6.67
CA LYS A 91 8.65 -0.84 -5.59
C LYS A 91 9.92 -0.22 -6.15
N ILE A 92 10.37 0.87 -5.53
CA ILE A 92 11.72 1.39 -5.70
C ILE A 92 12.62 0.64 -4.71
N VAL A 93 13.67 0.01 -5.19
CA VAL A 93 14.60 -0.81 -4.39
C VAL A 93 15.91 -0.07 -4.23
N VAL A 94 16.41 0.01 -2.99
CA VAL A 94 17.78 0.47 -2.72
C VAL A 94 18.66 -0.76 -2.55
N THR A 95 19.70 -0.87 -3.37
CA THR A 95 20.67 -1.96 -3.30
C THR A 95 21.86 -1.55 -2.44
N MET A 96 22.26 -2.42 -1.54
CA MET A 96 23.48 -2.26 -0.74
C MET A 96 24.53 -3.24 -1.26
N ASP A 97 25.74 -2.76 -1.56
CA ASP A 97 26.84 -3.67 -1.91
C ASP A 97 27.35 -4.31 -0.61
N THR A 98 27.10 -5.60 -0.42
CA THR A 98 27.66 -6.36 0.69
C THR A 98 29.09 -6.78 0.32
N ARG A 99 30.01 -5.83 0.28
CA ARG A 99 31.46 -6.09 0.35
C ARG A 99 32.04 -5.32 1.54
N GLY A 100 32.24 -6.04 2.64
CA GLY A 100 32.82 -5.47 3.86
C GLY A 100 32.66 -6.34 5.10
N SER A 101 33.21 -7.55 5.07
CA SER A 101 33.75 -8.29 6.23
C SER A 101 34.66 -9.40 5.74
#